data_AF-A0A3D4JA65-F1
#
_entry.id   AF-A0A3D4JA65-F1
#
_cell.length_a   1.000
_cell.length_b   1.000
_cell.length_c   1.000
_cell.angle_alpha   90.00
_cell.angle_beta   90.00
_cell.angle_gamma   90.00
#
_symmetry.space_group_name_H-M   'P 1'
#
loop_
_entity.id
_entity.type
_entity.pdbx_description
1 polymer ?
#
loop_
_entity_poly.entity_id
_entity_poly.type
_entity_poly.pdbx_seq_one_letter_code
_entity_poly.pdbx_strand_id
1 'polypeptide(L)'
;MRIFIGLTDVANITHNYAKGFRALGHEVFTVVWSKSRFYADVDYNLVIDAGSSASSGFKRYLSIFLNLLKIIQGLKCDLFILYAPAVLLTYLYYPILKLLGKKIITAFWGSDVRYWYAFAEEMKQLGAEDEVHPFFDYARTRSGGSYWDKLRTIKT
;
A
#
# COMPACT_ATOMS: atom_id res chain seq x y z
N MET A 1 -10.56 4.86 -20.42
CA MET A 1 -11.21 4.43 -19.15
C MET A 1 -10.69 5.28 -18.01
N ARG A 2 -11.42 5.30 -16.89
CA ARG A 2 -11.01 5.98 -15.66
C ARG A 2 -10.41 4.99 -14.67
N ILE A 3 -9.18 5.24 -14.26
CA ILE A 3 -8.40 4.32 -13.42
C ILE A 3 -8.10 5.00 -12.09
N PHE A 4 -8.48 4.33 -11.00
CA PHE A 4 -8.08 4.66 -9.65
C PHE A 4 -6.79 3.91 -9.29
N ILE A 5 -5.79 4.57 -8.72
CA ILE A 5 -4.55 3.94 -8.24
C ILE A 5 -4.25 4.44 -6.83
N GLY A 6 -4.07 3.53 -5.86
CA GLY A 6 -3.84 3.89 -4.46
C GLY A 6 -4.07 2.72 -3.49
N LEU A 7 -4.30 2.89 -2.19
CA LEU A 7 -4.23 4.11 -1.35
C LEU A 7 -2.83 4.36 -0.76
N THR A 8 -1.86 3.51 -1.11
CA THR A 8 -0.46 3.69 -0.73
C THR A 8 0.39 3.88 -1.97
N ASP A 9 1.62 4.29 -1.75
CA ASP A 9 2.63 4.29 -2.78
C ASP A 9 3.85 3.53 -2.30
N VAL A 10 4.27 2.56 -3.10
CA VAL A 10 5.45 1.74 -2.84
C VAL A 10 6.48 2.15 -3.88
N ALA A 11 7.58 2.76 -3.44
CA ALA A 11 8.69 3.14 -4.32
C ALA A 11 8.26 3.92 -5.59
N ASN A 12 7.32 4.87 -5.46
CA ASN A 12 6.81 5.71 -6.53
C ASN A 12 6.03 4.98 -7.64
N ILE A 13 5.61 3.73 -7.40
CA ILE A 13 4.89 2.93 -8.39
C ILE A 13 3.55 3.57 -8.76
N THR A 14 2.86 4.21 -7.81
CA THR A 14 1.59 4.90 -8.09
C THR A 14 1.76 5.93 -9.21
N HIS A 15 2.82 6.74 -9.12
CA HIS A 15 3.13 7.75 -10.12
C HIS A 15 3.53 7.14 -11.46
N ASN A 16 4.41 6.14 -11.44
CA ASN A 16 4.90 5.48 -12.65
C ASN A 16 3.75 4.83 -13.43
N TYR A 17 2.85 4.14 -12.74
CA TYR A 17 1.66 3.56 -13.36
C TYR A 17 0.73 4.64 -13.90
N ALA A 18 0.50 5.71 -13.13
CA ALA A 18 -0.32 6.81 -13.59
C ALA A 18 0.23 7.47 -14.85
N LYS A 19 1.56 7.67 -14.93
CA LYS A 19 2.24 8.19 -16.12
C LYS A 19 2.05 7.26 -17.32
N GLY A 20 2.25 5.95 -17.13
CA GLY A 20 2.06 4.95 -18.18
C GLY A 20 0.62 4.91 -18.71
N PHE A 21 -0.37 4.82 -17.82
CA PHE A 21 -1.78 4.78 -18.23
C PHE A 21 -2.24 6.09 -18.88
N ARG A 22 -1.77 7.26 -18.42
CA ARG A 22 -2.06 8.55 -19.06
C ARG A 22 -1.46 8.61 -20.47
N ALA A 23 -0.25 8.10 -20.67
CA ALA A 23 0.37 8.01 -21.99
C ALA A 23 -0.42 7.13 -22.97
N LEU A 24 -1.21 6.18 -22.45
CA LEU A 24 -2.14 5.33 -23.23
C LEU A 24 -3.55 5.95 -23.39
N GLY A 25 -3.74 7.22 -23.02
CA GLY A 25 -5.01 7.92 -23.18
C GLY A 25 -6.06 7.59 -22.11
N HIS A 26 -5.66 7.10 -20.94
CA HIS A 26 -6.57 6.88 -19.81
C HIS A 26 -6.58 8.05 -18.84
N GLU A 27 -7.73 8.30 -18.22
CA GLU A 27 -7.87 9.23 -17.11
C GLU A 27 -7.45 8.50 -15.82
N VAL A 28 -6.50 9.07 -15.06
CA VAL A 28 -5.98 8.41 -13.85
C VAL A 28 -6.15 9.31 -12.63
N PHE A 29 -6.87 8.78 -11.64
CA PHE A 29 -7.06 9.37 -10.32
C PHE A 29 -6.17 8.64 -9.30
N THR A 30 -5.16 9.34 -8.80
CA THR A 30 -4.15 8.82 -7.88
C THR A 30 -4.43 9.26 -6.45
N VAL A 31 -4.41 8.31 -5.52
CA VAL A 31 -4.63 8.57 -4.09
C VAL A 31 -3.53 7.92 -3.26
N VAL A 32 -2.93 8.70 -2.36
CA VAL A 32 -1.93 8.20 -1.41
C VAL A 32 -2.27 8.65 0.01
N TRP A 33 -1.88 7.84 1.00
CA TRP A 33 -2.05 8.22 2.40
C TRP A 33 -1.19 9.43 2.76
N SER A 34 0.08 9.41 2.37
CA SER A 34 1.04 10.50 2.59
C SER A 34 2.03 10.53 1.43
N LYS A 35 2.62 11.70 1.14
CA LYS A 35 3.69 11.80 0.13
C LYS A 35 4.98 11.16 0.66
N SER A 36 5.71 10.49 -0.21
CA SER A 36 7.07 10.04 0.10
C SER A 36 8.00 11.24 0.21
N ARG A 37 8.85 11.26 1.24
CA ARG A 37 9.94 12.26 1.37
C ARG A 37 10.98 12.16 0.25
N PHE A 38 11.08 11.00 -0.40
CA PHE A 38 12.05 10.74 -1.46
C PHE A 38 11.53 11.15 -2.85
N TYR A 39 10.23 11.41 -2.97
CA TYR A 39 9.55 11.77 -4.23
C TYR A 39 8.61 12.96 -3.97
N ALA A 40 9.16 14.04 -3.42
CA ALA A 40 8.38 15.18 -2.93
C ALA A 40 7.74 16.01 -4.06
N ASP A 41 8.36 15.99 -5.23
CA ASP A 41 7.97 16.64 -6.48
C ASP A 41 6.81 15.91 -7.18
N VAL A 42 6.47 14.70 -6.74
CA VAL A 42 5.38 13.93 -7.33
C VAL A 42 4.03 14.48 -6.88
N ASP A 43 3.18 14.77 -7.87
CA ASP A 43 1.81 15.19 -7.65
C ASP A 43 0.82 14.04 -7.79
N TYR A 44 -0.01 13.92 -6.74
CA TYR A 44 -1.13 13.00 -6.68
C TYR A 44 -2.43 13.81 -6.68
N ASN A 45 -3.52 13.23 -7.19
CA ASN A 45 -4.81 13.90 -7.19
C ASN A 45 -5.34 14.11 -5.76
N LEU A 46 -5.01 13.20 -4.84
CA LEU A 46 -5.39 13.28 -3.44
C LEU A 46 -4.30 12.71 -2.54
N VAL A 47 -3.92 13.50 -1.53
CA VAL A 47 -3.09 13.06 -0.40
C VAL A 47 -3.96 13.12 0.86
N ILE A 48 -4.18 11.99 1.51
CA ILE A 48 -5.14 11.89 2.64
C ILE A 48 -4.62 12.65 3.86
N ASP A 49 -3.39 12.35 4.24
CA ASP A 49 -2.64 12.99 5.31
C ASP A 49 -1.49 13.79 4.69
N ALA A 50 -1.75 15.08 4.41
CA ALA A 50 -0.77 15.98 3.83
C ALA A 50 0.34 16.41 4.81
N GLY A 51 0.36 15.89 6.05
CA GLY A 51 1.48 16.08 6.97
C GLY A 51 1.63 17.51 7.49
N SER A 52 0.54 18.19 7.86
CA SER A 52 0.65 19.50 8.53
C SER A 52 1.19 19.33 9.95
N SER A 53 2.50 19.41 10.11
CA SER A 53 3.24 19.30 11.39
C SER A 53 2.82 20.31 12.47
N ALA A 54 2.00 21.30 12.12
CA ALA A 54 1.61 22.42 12.98
C ALA A 54 0.12 22.44 13.40
N SER A 55 -0.70 21.47 12.97
CA SER A 55 -2.15 21.50 13.25
C SER A 55 -2.51 20.75 14.53
N SER A 56 -3.25 21.39 15.44
CA SER A 56 -3.89 20.75 16.60
C SER A 56 -4.63 19.46 16.19
N GLY A 57 -4.60 18.44 17.06
CA GLY A 57 -5.08 17.09 16.72
C GLY A 57 -6.46 17.05 16.04
N PHE A 58 -7.42 17.84 16.52
CA PHE A 58 -8.75 17.93 15.93
C PHE A 58 -8.77 18.42 14.47
N LYS A 59 -7.97 19.43 14.12
CA LYS A 59 -7.88 19.95 12.75
C LYS A 59 -7.30 18.90 11.80
N ARG A 60 -6.33 18.11 12.26
CA ARG A 60 -5.78 16.99 11.49
C ARG A 60 -6.83 15.91 11.22
N TYR A 61 -7.58 15.49 12.25
CA TYR A 61 -8.64 14.50 12.08
C TYR A 61 -9.73 14.99 11.11
N LEU A 62 -10.16 16.25 11.25
CA LEU A 62 -11.14 16.83 10.33
C LEU A 62 -10.61 16.88 8.89
N SER A 63 -9.35 17.27 8.68
CA SER A 63 -8.73 17.28 7.35
C SER A 63 -8.68 15.88 6.74
N ILE A 64 -8.27 14.88 7.52
CA ILE A 64 -8.25 13.47 7.07
C ILE A 64 -9.67 13.05 6.68
N PHE A 65 -10.66 13.32 7.53
CA PHE A 65 -12.06 12.99 7.25
C PHE A 65 -12.57 13.64 5.96
N LEU A 66 -12.34 14.94 5.77
CA LEU A 66 -12.70 15.66 4.55
C LEU A 66 -11.99 15.10 3.32
N ASN A 67 -10.72 14.73 3.43
CA ASN A 67 -9.98 14.10 2.34
C ASN A 67 -10.48 12.68 2.04
N LEU A 68 -10.88 11.90 3.05
CA LEU A 68 -11.53 10.60 2.86
C LEU A 68 -12.84 10.74 2.08
N LEU A 69 -13.64 11.78 2.33
CA LEU A 69 -14.83 12.06 1.53
C LEU A 69 -14.49 12.35 0.06
N LYS A 70 -13.34 12.95 -0.24
CA LYS A 70 -12.89 13.16 -1.63
C LYS A 70 -12.57 11.84 -2.36
N ILE A 71 -12.29 10.74 -1.65
CA ILE A 71 -12.12 9.41 -2.26
C ILE A 71 -13.41 8.97 -2.99
N ILE A 72 -14.58 9.47 -2.57
CA ILE A 72 -15.86 9.22 -3.26
C ILE A 72 -15.78 9.66 -4.73
N GLN A 73 -15.00 10.70 -5.07
CA GLN A 73 -14.77 11.09 -6.46
C GLN A 73 -14.13 9.94 -7.27
N GLY A 74 -13.28 9.15 -6.63
CA GLY A 74 -12.67 7.94 -7.19
C GLY A 74 -13.68 6.86 -7.57
N LEU A 75 -14.89 6.84 -6.99
CA LEU A 75 -15.96 5.89 -7.37
C LEU A 75 -16.45 6.07 -8.81
N LYS A 76 -16.14 7.20 -9.45
CA LYS A 76 -16.38 7.43 -10.88
C LYS A 76 -15.42 6.63 -11.78
N CYS A 77 -14.40 5.99 -11.22
CA CYS A 77 -13.47 5.15 -11.96
C CYS A 77 -14.09 3.80 -12.31
N ASP A 78 -13.59 3.20 -13.39
CA ASP A 78 -14.02 1.89 -13.91
C ASP A 78 -13.14 0.77 -13.35
N LEU A 79 -11.85 1.07 -13.14
CA LEU A 79 -10.80 0.16 -12.69
C LEU A 79 -10.12 0.71 -11.44
N PHE A 80 -9.91 -0.16 -10.45
CA PHE A 80 -9.20 0.14 -9.21
C PHE A 80 -7.96 -0.72 -9.11
N ILE A 81 -6.79 -0.09 -9.10
CA ILE A 81 -5.50 -0.74 -8.87
C ILE A 81 -5.08 -0.43 -7.45
N LEU A 82 -5.07 -1.46 -6.60
CA LEU A 82 -4.81 -1.36 -5.17
C LEU A 82 -3.58 -2.15 -4.79
N TYR A 83 -2.74 -1.61 -3.90
CA TYR A 83 -1.54 -2.32 -3.44
C TYR A 83 -1.77 -3.11 -2.17
N ALA A 84 -1.23 -4.32 -2.06
CA ALA A 84 -1.21 -5.09 -0.81
C ALA A 84 0.15 -4.93 -0.10
N PRO A 85 0.19 -4.87 1.25
CA PRO A 85 -0.91 -5.03 2.20
C PRO A 85 -1.57 -3.68 2.57
N ALA A 86 -1.64 -2.72 1.65
CA ALA A 86 -2.22 -1.40 1.92
C ALA A 86 -3.76 -1.40 1.95
N VAL A 87 -4.26 -2.31 2.78
CA VAL A 87 -5.65 -2.57 3.02
C VAL A 87 -6.09 -1.63 4.12
N LEU A 88 -7.17 -0.87 3.88
CA LEU A 88 -7.96 -0.30 4.97
C LEU A 88 -8.34 -1.43 5.93
N LEU A 89 -8.19 -1.24 7.25
CA LEU A 89 -8.32 -2.26 8.30
C LEU A 89 -9.50 -3.25 8.14
N THR A 90 -10.59 -2.82 7.50
CA THR A 90 -11.84 -3.58 7.42
C THR A 90 -12.00 -4.42 6.16
N TYR A 91 -11.14 -4.29 5.14
CA TYR A 91 -11.29 -4.94 3.82
C TYR A 91 -12.64 -4.67 3.09
N LEU A 92 -13.50 -3.82 3.66
CA LEU A 92 -14.88 -3.58 3.19
C LEU A 92 -14.95 -2.92 1.82
N TYR A 93 -13.87 -2.30 1.35
CA TYR A 93 -13.85 -1.71 0.02
C TYR A 93 -13.97 -2.77 -1.08
N TYR A 94 -13.49 -4.01 -0.89
CA TYR A 94 -13.65 -5.07 -1.90
C TYR A 94 -15.13 -5.40 -2.17
N PRO A 95 -15.96 -5.75 -1.16
CA PRO A 95 -17.37 -6.03 -1.42
C PRO A 95 -18.12 -4.79 -1.94
N ILE A 96 -17.81 -3.59 -1.46
CA ILE A 96 -18.43 -2.34 -1.96
C ILE A 96 -18.11 -2.13 -3.44
N LEU A 97 -16.83 -2.22 -3.83
CA LEU A 97 -16.42 -2.05 -5.22
C LEU A 97 -16.98 -3.14 -6.14
N LYS A 98 -17.06 -4.39 -5.67
CA LYS A 98 -17.71 -5.49 -6.40
C LYS A 98 -19.20 -5.25 -6.60
N LEU A 99 -19.92 -4.81 -5.55
CA LEU A 99 -21.34 -4.48 -5.62
C LEU A 99 -21.61 -3.34 -6.62
N LEU A 100 -20.69 -2.38 -6.71
CA LEU A 100 -20.72 -1.28 -7.67
C LEU A 100 -20.25 -1.66 -9.09
N GLY A 101 -19.99 -2.95 -9.36
CA GLY A 101 -19.58 -3.45 -10.67
C GLY A 101 -18.18 -2.98 -11.12
N LYS A 102 -17.30 -2.61 -10.18
CA LYS A 102 -15.97 -2.10 -10.50
C LYS A 102 -14.99 -3.22 -10.79
N LYS A 103 -14.06 -2.99 -11.71
CA LYS A 103 -12.91 -3.88 -11.93
C LYS A 103 -11.87 -3.59 -10.86
N ILE A 104 -11.31 -4.64 -10.24
CA ILE A 104 -10.33 -4.50 -9.17
C ILE A 104 -9.10 -5.33 -9.53
N ILE A 105 -7.94 -4.68 -9.51
CA ILE A 105 -6.63 -5.31 -9.59
C ILE A 105 -5.94 -5.05 -8.26
N THR A 106 -5.53 -6.12 -7.59
CA THR A 106 -4.69 -6.01 -6.40
C THR A 106 -3.29 -6.43 -6.76
N ALA A 107 -2.35 -5.49 -6.70
CA ALA A 107 -0.94 -5.73 -6.98
C ALA A 107 -0.17 -5.82 -5.66
N PHE A 108 0.61 -6.88 -5.49
CA PHE A 108 1.49 -7.04 -4.35
C PHE A 108 2.92 -6.77 -4.81
N TRP A 109 3.59 -5.86 -4.12
CA TRP A 109 4.98 -5.52 -4.41
C TRP A 109 5.86 -5.97 -3.24
N GLY A 110 6.91 -6.69 -3.59
CA GLY A 110 7.81 -7.40 -2.68
C GLY A 110 7.69 -8.91 -2.86
N SER A 111 8.78 -9.62 -2.57
CA SER A 111 8.82 -11.07 -2.67
C SER A 111 8.25 -11.75 -1.42
N ASP A 112 7.94 -13.03 -1.56
CA ASP A 112 7.52 -13.93 -0.47
C ASP A 112 8.65 -14.20 0.54
N VAL A 113 9.79 -13.52 0.42
CA VAL A 113 10.88 -13.48 1.40
C VAL A 113 10.40 -12.91 2.75
N ARG A 114 9.20 -12.30 2.79
CA ARG A 114 8.48 -11.96 4.02
C ARG A 114 7.96 -13.18 4.78
N TYR A 115 7.84 -14.33 4.14
CA TYR A 115 7.77 -15.61 4.80
C TYR A 115 9.18 -16.00 5.28
N TRP A 116 9.61 -15.23 6.27
CA TRP A 116 10.88 -15.31 6.98
C TRP A 116 11.30 -16.74 7.33
N TYR A 117 10.34 -17.65 7.58
CA TYR A 117 10.61 -19.05 7.85
C TYR A 117 11.13 -19.82 6.64
N ALA A 118 10.45 -19.77 5.49
CA ALA A 118 10.96 -20.44 4.28
C ALA A 118 12.28 -19.81 3.82
N PHE A 119 12.40 -18.49 3.95
CA PHE A 119 13.67 -17.81 3.67
C PHE A 119 14.78 -18.28 4.63
N ALA A 120 14.51 -18.43 5.92
CA ALA A 120 15.49 -18.94 6.88
C ALA A 120 15.89 -20.38 6.57
N GLU A 121 14.93 -21.26 6.26
CA GLU A 121 15.20 -22.65 5.88
C GLU A 121 16.01 -22.75 4.59
N GLU A 122 15.71 -21.94 3.58
CA GLU A 122 16.47 -21.86 2.33
C GLU A 122 17.92 -21.41 2.60
N MET A 123 18.11 -20.33 3.37
CA MET A 123 19.45 -19.83 3.69
C MET A 123 20.26 -20.83 4.53
N LYS A 124 19.61 -21.58 5.41
CA LYS A 124 20.22 -22.69 6.14
C LYS A 124 20.66 -23.81 5.21
N GLN A 125 19.84 -24.21 4.25
CA GLN A 125 20.21 -25.22 3.24
C GLN A 125 21.38 -24.76 2.36
N LEU A 126 21.48 -23.46 2.11
CA LEU A 126 22.57 -22.85 1.34
C LEU A 126 23.84 -22.59 2.19
N GLY A 127 23.82 -22.84 3.50
CA GLY A 127 24.95 -22.56 4.40
C GLY A 127 25.22 -21.08 4.64
N ALA A 128 24.25 -20.21 4.36
CA ALA A 128 24.34 -18.75 4.49
C ALA A 128 23.59 -18.20 5.72
N GLU A 129 23.26 -19.05 6.70
CA GLU A 129 22.45 -18.70 7.88
C GLU A 129 23.06 -17.54 8.68
N ASP A 130 24.37 -17.58 8.93
CA ASP A 130 25.08 -16.56 9.71
C ASP A 130 25.05 -15.17 9.03
N GLU A 131 25.02 -15.13 7.69
CA GLU A 131 24.96 -13.88 6.92
C GLU A 131 23.58 -13.22 7.01
N VAL A 132 22.52 -14.01 7.11
CA VAL A 132 21.13 -13.52 7.13
C VAL A 132 20.57 -13.36 8.55
N HIS A 133 21.21 -13.93 9.57
CA HIS A 133 20.78 -13.79 10.96
C HIS A 133 20.61 -12.33 11.42
N PRO A 134 21.53 -11.39 11.11
CA PRO A 134 21.36 -9.97 11.47
C PRO A 134 20.11 -9.34 10.83
N PHE A 135 19.76 -9.76 9.62
CA PHE A 135 18.53 -9.32 8.96
C PHE A 135 17.28 -9.80 9.70
N PHE A 136 17.26 -11.05 10.17
CA PHE A 136 16.12 -11.57 10.94
C PHE A 136 15.97 -10.88 12.29
N ASP A 137 17.07 -10.60 12.99
CA ASP A 137 17.03 -9.87 14.27
C ASP A 137 16.51 -8.44 14.07
N TYR A 138 16.98 -7.76 13.02
CA TYR A 138 16.46 -6.47 12.61
C TYR A 138 14.97 -6.53 12.22
N ALA A 139 14.57 -7.54 11.43
CA ALA A 139 13.19 -7.68 10.98
C ALA A 139 12.23 -7.97 12.15
N ARG A 140 12.64 -8.78 13.13
CA ARG A 140 11.87 -9.07 14.36
C ARG A 140 11.55 -7.81 15.17
N THR A 141 12.45 -6.83 15.17
CA THR A 141 12.30 -5.60 15.96
C THR A 141 11.52 -4.49 15.24
N ARG A 142 11.30 -4.58 13.92
CA ARG A 142 10.67 -3.49 13.12
C ARG A 142 9.46 -3.86 12.27
N SER A 143 9.25 -5.12 11.91
CA SER A 143 8.22 -5.45 10.92
C SER A 143 6.82 -5.51 11.54
N GLY A 144 5.91 -4.65 11.06
CA GLY A 144 4.50 -4.63 11.45
C GLY A 144 3.80 -5.96 11.15
N GLY A 145 3.00 -6.42 12.11
CA GLY A 145 2.42 -7.77 12.17
C GLY A 145 3.07 -8.56 13.30
N SER A 146 2.26 -9.10 14.24
CA SER A 146 2.83 -9.76 15.41
C SER A 146 3.61 -11.01 14.99
N TYR A 147 4.66 -11.36 15.74
CA TYR A 147 5.38 -12.63 15.60
C TYR A 147 4.41 -13.83 15.51
N TRP A 148 3.29 -13.76 16.26
CA TRP A 148 2.23 -14.76 16.28
C TRP A 148 1.46 -14.86 14.96
N ASP A 149 1.23 -13.74 14.27
CA ASP A 149 0.56 -13.75 12.96
C ASP A 149 1.41 -14.49 11.92
N LYS A 150 2.73 -14.41 12.05
CA LYS A 150 3.69 -15.08 11.16
C LYS A 150 3.97 -16.53 11.54
N LEU A 151 3.78 -16.91 12.80
CA LEU A 151 3.87 -18.31 13.25
C LEU A 151 2.65 -19.13 12.83
N ARG A 152 1.46 -18.52 12.75
CA ARG A 152 0.22 -19.20 12.36
C ARG A 152 0.28 -19.79 10.96
N THR A 153 1.02 -19.17 10.05
CA THR A 153 1.20 -19.62 8.67
C THR A 153 2.15 -20.83 8.54
N ILE A 154 2.89 -21.19 9.59
CA ILE A 154 3.85 -22.31 9.60
C ILE A 154 3.24 -23.59 10.19
N LYS A 155 2.20 -23.47 11.04
CA LYS A 155 1.63 -24.60 11.82
C LYS A 155 0.36 -25.22 11.21
N THR A 156 0.01 -24.86 9.97
CA THR A 156 -1.08 -25.47 9.19
C THR A 156 -0.50 -26.33 8.10
#